data_AF-A0A7V8YD73-F1
#
_entry.id   AF-A0A7V8YD73-F1
#
_cell.length_a   1.000
_cell.length_b   1.000
_cell.length_c   1.000
_cell.angle_alpha   90.00
_cell.angle_beta   90.00
_cell.angle_gamma   90.00
#
_symmetry.space_group_name_H-M   'P 1'
#
loop_
_entity.id
_entity.type
_entity.pdbx_description
1 polymer ?
#
loop_
_entity_poly.entity_id
_entity_poly.type
_entity_poly.pdbx_seq_one_letter_code
_entity_poly.pdbx_strand_id
1 'polypeptide(L)'
;MTDGELVAKLAELGIDENSWRVLALLPLVQVAWADGTIQKKETRVIEDIAARHGMLVGNGAAILQGWLKESPGHKYLRHGRRALAALTQRQPMIDGIENDVATLLGYCERVARAAGGLYKVAFTVDPLEKLAIFEIAEALEVTAHDAVDWSEVAAL
;
A
#
# COMPACT_ATOMS: atom_id res chain seq x y z
N MET A 1 10.06 -10.95 -9.95
CA MET A 1 10.71 -9.66 -10.29
C MET A 1 12.10 -9.68 -9.69
N THR A 2 13.13 -9.34 -10.47
CA THR A 2 14.52 -9.20 -10.02
C THR A 2 14.75 -7.87 -9.31
N ASP A 3 15.91 -7.70 -8.66
CA ASP A 3 16.23 -6.46 -7.93
C ASP A 3 16.39 -5.25 -8.85
N GLY A 4 17.02 -5.45 -10.01
CA GLY A 4 17.15 -4.40 -11.03
C GLY A 4 15.79 -3.96 -11.60
N GLU A 5 14.88 -4.93 -11.82
CA GLU A 5 13.51 -4.62 -12.24
C GLU A 5 12.72 -3.87 -11.16
N LEU A 6 12.92 -4.20 -9.88
CA LEU A 6 12.31 -3.50 -8.76
C LEU A 6 12.82 -2.05 -8.67
N VAL A 7 14.13 -1.83 -8.75
CA VAL A 7 14.72 -0.48 -8.73
C VAL A 7 14.18 0.35 -9.91
N ALA A 8 14.14 -0.21 -11.11
CA ALA A 8 13.58 0.48 -12.27
C ALA A 8 12.10 0.83 -12.05
N LYS A 9 11.31 -0.07 -11.47
CA LYS A 9 9.90 0.17 -11.13
C LYS A 9 9.72 1.25 -10.06
N LEU A 10 10.56 1.29 -9.03
CA LEU A 10 10.53 2.36 -8.03
C LEU A 10 10.86 3.71 -8.68
N ALA A 11 11.87 3.75 -9.54
CA ALA A 11 12.24 4.97 -10.27
C ALA A 11 11.11 5.48 -11.17
N GLU A 12 10.36 4.59 -11.84
CA GLU A 12 9.16 4.96 -12.61
C GLU A 12 8.06 5.60 -11.75
N LEU A 13 8.02 5.28 -10.46
CA LEU A 13 7.11 5.87 -9.47
C LEU A 13 7.70 7.14 -8.83
N GLY A 14 8.87 7.60 -9.26
CA GLY A 14 9.58 8.74 -8.67
C GLY A 14 10.18 8.45 -7.29
N ILE A 15 10.32 7.17 -6.95
CA ILE A 15 10.81 6.66 -5.67
C ILE A 15 12.26 6.21 -5.82
N ASP A 16 13.10 6.55 -4.85
CA ASP A 16 14.52 6.24 -4.80
C ASP A 16 14.90 5.41 -3.55
N GLU A 17 16.18 5.11 -3.39
CA GLU A 17 16.72 4.34 -2.26
C GLU A 17 16.53 5.01 -0.89
N ASN A 18 16.24 6.30 -0.85
CA ASN A 18 16.00 7.05 0.38
C ASN A 18 14.50 7.22 0.68
N SER A 19 13.63 7.07 -0.33
CA SER A 19 12.18 7.30 -0.19
C SER A 19 11.32 6.05 -0.36
N TRP A 20 11.89 4.88 -0.66
CA TRP A 20 11.13 3.64 -0.90
C TRP A 20 10.11 3.27 0.17
N ARG A 21 10.33 3.67 1.43
CA ARG A 21 9.39 3.47 2.55
C ARG A 21 8.03 4.11 2.31
N VAL A 22 7.96 5.21 1.54
CA VAL A 22 6.70 5.90 1.20
C VAL A 22 5.75 5.00 0.41
N LEU A 23 6.27 3.99 -0.31
CA LEU A 23 5.46 3.09 -1.11
C LEU A 23 4.43 2.33 -0.26
N ALA A 24 4.73 2.05 1.02
CA ALA A 24 3.81 1.40 1.95
C ALA A 24 2.53 2.22 2.20
N LEU A 25 2.52 3.53 1.90
CA LEU A 25 1.36 4.39 2.04
C LEU A 25 0.47 4.39 0.79
N LEU A 26 0.96 3.92 -0.36
CA LEU A 26 0.20 3.93 -1.61
C LEU A 26 -1.11 3.11 -1.52
N PRO A 27 -1.17 1.94 -0.86
CA PRO A 27 -2.42 1.21 -0.65
C PRO A 27 -3.45 1.99 0.18
N LEU A 28 -3.01 2.71 1.21
CA LEU A 28 -3.88 3.56 2.02
C LEU A 28 -4.46 4.69 1.18
N VAL A 29 -3.64 5.30 0.31
CA VAL A 29 -4.08 6.35 -0.62
C VAL A 29 -5.02 5.79 -1.68
N GLN A 30 -4.79 4.57 -2.16
CA GLN A 30 -5.70 3.88 -3.09
C GLN A 30 -7.10 3.72 -2.47
N VAL A 31 -7.17 3.31 -1.21
CA VAL A 31 -8.45 3.17 -0.49
C VAL A 31 -9.12 4.52 -0.29
N ALA A 32 -8.37 5.55 0.11
CA ALA A 32 -8.89 6.88 0.33
C ALA A 32 -9.41 7.58 -0.94
N TRP A 33 -9.04 7.09 -2.13
CA TRP A 33 -9.54 7.57 -3.42
C TRP A 33 -10.56 6.64 -4.07
N ALA A 34 -10.99 5.56 -3.39
CA ALA A 34 -11.78 4.50 -4.00
C ALA A 34 -13.12 4.99 -4.57
N ASP A 35 -13.74 5.99 -3.95
CA ASP A 35 -14.99 6.63 -4.39
C ASP A 35 -14.75 7.87 -5.30
N GLY A 36 -13.49 8.17 -5.62
CA GLY A 36 -13.08 9.31 -6.43
C GLY A 36 -12.87 10.63 -5.66
N THR A 37 -13.02 10.64 -4.33
CA THR A 37 -12.74 11.82 -3.50
C THR A 37 -12.03 11.44 -2.20
N ILE A 38 -11.11 12.29 -1.73
CA ILE A 38 -10.45 12.09 -0.45
C ILE A 38 -10.97 13.07 0.60
N GLN A 39 -11.21 12.58 1.81
CA GLN A 39 -11.68 13.39 2.91
C GLN A 39 -10.54 13.80 3.83
N LYS A 40 -10.65 14.99 4.42
CA LYS A 40 -9.65 15.53 5.37
C LYS A 40 -9.34 14.58 6.53
N LYS A 41 -10.28 13.72 6.95
CA LYS A 41 -10.05 12.75 8.03
C LYS A 41 -9.18 11.58 7.58
N GLU A 42 -9.35 11.10 6.35
CA GLU A 42 -8.51 10.05 5.76
C GLU A 42 -7.09 10.55 5.55
N THR A 43 -6.94 11.74 4.96
CA THR A 43 -5.64 12.42 4.80
C THR A 43 -4.87 12.47 6.12
N ARG A 44 -5.53 12.91 7.21
CA ARG A 44 -4.90 12.97 8.54
C ARG A 44 -4.47 11.61 9.05
N VAL A 45 -5.27 10.55 8.85
CA VAL A 45 -4.90 9.20 9.28
C VAL A 45 -3.67 8.70 8.51
N ILE A 46 -3.61 8.96 7.21
CA ILE A 46 -2.46 8.58 6.37
C ILE A 46 -1.20 9.33 6.82
N GLU A 47 -1.29 10.64 7.04
CA GLU A 47 -0.17 11.46 7.53
C GLU A 47 0.31 11.03 8.93
N ASP A 48 -0.63 10.71 9.84
CA ASP A 48 -0.32 10.18 11.17
C ASP A 48 0.44 8.86 11.10
N ILE A 49 0.01 7.94 10.23
CA ILE A 49 0.69 6.65 10.02
C ILE A 49 2.08 6.90 9.44
N ALA A 50 2.18 7.73 8.41
CA ALA A 50 3.45 8.07 7.77
C ALA A 50 4.48 8.63 8.76
N ALA A 51 4.05 9.54 9.64
CA ALA A 51 4.90 10.15 10.65
C ALA A 51 5.32 9.16 11.75
N ARG A 52 4.38 8.35 12.27
CA ARG A 52 4.66 7.38 13.34
C ARG A 52 5.66 6.30 12.93
N HIS A 53 5.65 5.93 11.65
CA HIS A 53 6.49 4.85 11.11
C HIS A 53 7.68 5.37 10.30
N GLY A 54 8.00 6.67 10.37
CA GLY A 54 9.19 7.23 9.72
C GLY A 54 9.24 7.04 8.20
N MET A 55 8.08 7.09 7.53
CA MET A 55 7.97 6.79 6.08
C MET A 55 8.27 7.98 5.18
N LEU A 56 8.49 9.15 5.76
CA LEU A 56 8.63 10.43 5.05
C LEU A 56 10.10 10.82 4.84
N VAL A 57 10.99 9.85 4.66
CA VAL A 57 12.43 10.06 4.44
C VAL A 57 12.69 10.44 2.97
N GLY A 58 13.76 11.19 2.72
CA GLY A 58 14.12 11.66 1.38
C GLY A 58 13.04 12.57 0.80
N ASN A 59 12.60 12.28 -0.43
CA ASN A 59 11.48 12.97 -1.06
C ASN A 59 10.10 12.36 -0.72
N GLY A 60 10.01 11.41 0.22
CA GLY A 60 8.78 10.69 0.56
C GLY A 60 7.61 11.60 0.97
N ALA A 61 7.87 12.68 1.70
CA ALA A 61 6.83 13.68 2.02
C ALA A 61 6.23 14.32 0.77
N ALA A 62 7.06 14.70 -0.21
CA ALA A 62 6.59 15.31 -1.44
C ALA A 62 5.77 14.33 -2.29
N ILE A 63 6.21 13.06 -2.35
CA ILE A 63 5.49 11.98 -3.04
C ILE A 63 4.10 11.79 -2.44
N LEU A 64 4.02 11.65 -1.10
CA LEU A 64 2.75 11.47 -0.41
C LEU A 64 1.81 12.67 -0.67
N GLN A 65 2.31 13.90 -0.54
CA GLN A 65 1.50 15.09 -0.80
C GLN A 65 1.00 15.16 -2.24
N GLY A 66 1.79 14.68 -3.21
CA GLY A 66 1.35 14.49 -4.59
C GLY A 66 0.14 13.55 -4.69
N TRP A 67 0.22 12.36 -4.08
CA TRP A 67 -0.88 11.39 -4.10
C TRP A 67 -2.14 11.85 -3.34
N LEU A 68 -1.97 12.65 -2.28
CA LEU A 68 -3.10 13.21 -1.53
C LEU A 68 -3.79 14.37 -2.26
N LYS A 69 -3.06 15.07 -3.13
CA LYS A 69 -3.59 16.18 -3.94
C LYS A 69 -4.30 15.67 -5.20
N GLU A 70 -3.77 14.63 -5.83
CA GLU A 70 -4.30 14.07 -7.07
C GLU A 70 -4.26 12.55 -7.02
N SER A 71 -5.39 11.92 -7.39
CA SER A 71 -5.54 10.47 -7.38
C SER A 71 -4.51 9.81 -8.31
N PRO A 72 -3.69 8.87 -7.81
CA PRO A 72 -2.79 8.13 -8.67
C PRO A 72 -3.57 7.28 -9.68
N GLY A 73 -3.24 7.39 -10.97
CA GLY A 73 -3.94 6.63 -12.01
C GLY A 73 -3.81 5.10 -11.86
N HIS A 74 -4.77 4.34 -12.38
CA HIS A 74 -4.83 2.87 -12.24
C HIS A 74 -3.54 2.13 -12.61
N LYS A 75 -2.83 2.56 -13.67
CA LYS A 75 -1.54 1.96 -14.07
C LYS A 75 -0.47 2.18 -12.99
N TYR A 76 -0.43 3.38 -12.40
CA TYR A 76 0.49 3.74 -11.32
C TYR A 76 0.23 2.87 -10.08
N LEU A 77 -1.04 2.78 -9.66
CA LEU A 77 -1.45 1.94 -8.53
C LEU A 77 -1.07 0.47 -8.74
N ARG A 78 -1.34 -0.09 -9.93
CA ARG A 78 -0.96 -1.48 -10.25
C ARG A 78 0.55 -1.69 -10.18
N HIS A 79 1.35 -0.75 -10.69
CA HIS A 79 2.81 -0.84 -10.61
C HIS A 79 3.31 -0.74 -9.18
N GLY A 80 2.74 0.17 -8.38
CA GLY A 80 3.05 0.31 -6.97
C GLY A 80 2.73 -0.94 -6.15
N ARG A 81 1.56 -1.58 -6.37
CA ARG A 81 1.23 -2.85 -5.71
C ARG A 81 2.23 -3.96 -6.02
N ARG A 82 2.63 -4.10 -7.29
CA ARG A 82 3.64 -5.09 -7.70
C ARG A 82 5.03 -4.80 -7.10
N ALA A 83 5.41 -3.53 -7.00
CA ALA A 83 6.67 -3.14 -6.36
C ALA A 83 6.63 -3.39 -4.86
N LEU A 84 5.50 -3.08 -4.19
CA LEU A 84 5.32 -3.31 -2.76
C LEU A 84 5.35 -4.80 -2.42
N ALA A 85 4.65 -5.62 -3.19
CA ALA A 85 4.71 -7.08 -3.11
C ALA A 85 6.14 -7.65 -3.22
N ALA A 86 6.94 -7.13 -4.13
CA ALA A 86 8.32 -7.58 -4.28
C ALA A 86 9.25 -7.07 -3.18
N LEU A 87 8.95 -5.93 -2.56
CA LEU A 87 9.66 -5.42 -1.39
C LEU A 87 9.35 -6.26 -0.16
N THR A 88 8.08 -6.62 0.08
CA THR A 88 7.68 -7.45 1.23
C THR A 88 8.33 -8.83 1.21
N GLN A 89 8.57 -9.40 0.02
CA GLN A 89 9.33 -10.64 -0.16
C GLN A 89 10.82 -10.52 0.23
N ARG A 90 11.45 -9.36 -0.02
CA ARG A 90 12.91 -9.17 0.16
C ARG A 90 13.29 -8.73 1.54
N GLN A 91 12.46 -7.89 2.12
CA GLN A 91 12.77 -7.23 3.37
C GLN A 91 11.56 -7.37 4.27
N PRO A 92 11.52 -8.40 5.14
CA PRO A 92 10.50 -8.62 6.18
C PRO A 92 10.33 -7.46 7.16
N MET A 93 11.11 -6.38 7.03
CA MET A 93 11.17 -5.28 7.96
C MET A 93 11.19 -3.98 7.16
N ILE A 94 10.01 -3.41 6.87
CA ILE A 94 9.93 -1.97 6.71
C ILE A 94 9.90 -1.41 8.13
N ASP A 95 11.06 -1.00 8.67
CA ASP A 95 11.23 -0.46 10.02
C ASP A 95 10.00 0.36 10.48
N GLY A 96 9.11 -0.25 11.26
CA GLY A 96 7.91 0.39 11.81
C GLY A 96 6.58 -0.30 11.50
N ILE A 97 6.39 -0.91 10.33
CA ILE A 97 5.24 -1.79 10.07
C ILE A 97 5.80 -3.20 10.14
N GLU A 98 5.41 -4.00 11.14
CA GLU A 98 5.63 -5.46 11.08
C GLU A 98 5.19 -5.92 9.68
N ASN A 99 6.03 -6.64 8.90
CA ASN A 99 5.66 -7.15 7.56
C ASN A 99 4.57 -8.20 7.65
N ASP A 100 3.45 -7.76 8.15
CA ASP A 100 2.22 -8.46 8.19
C ASP A 100 1.35 -7.71 7.21
N VAL A 101 1.07 -8.38 6.09
CA VAL A 101 0.07 -7.92 5.12
C VAL A 101 -1.22 -7.57 5.87
N ALA A 102 -1.58 -8.29 6.94
CA ALA A 102 -2.74 -7.97 7.76
C ALA A 102 -2.60 -6.65 8.53
N THR A 103 -1.40 -6.25 8.95
CA THR A 103 -1.16 -4.92 9.54
C THR A 103 -1.37 -3.81 8.53
N LEU A 104 -0.83 -3.96 7.30
CA LEU A 104 -1.06 -3.00 6.22
C LEU A 104 -2.55 -2.90 5.84
N LEU A 105 -3.23 -4.04 5.72
CA LEU A 105 -4.68 -4.08 5.48
C LEU A 105 -5.45 -3.45 6.65
N GLY A 106 -5.01 -3.65 7.89
CA GLY A 106 -5.56 -2.98 9.07
C GLY A 106 -5.44 -1.45 9.00
N TYR A 107 -4.34 -0.92 8.44
CA TYR A 107 -4.22 0.52 8.17
C TYR A 107 -5.16 0.99 7.05
N CYS A 108 -5.31 0.23 5.97
CA CYS A 108 -6.28 0.51 4.92
C CYS A 108 -7.71 0.60 5.49
N GLU A 109 -8.10 -0.34 6.36
CA GLU A 109 -9.40 -0.30 7.04
C GLU A 109 -9.54 0.92 7.94
N ARG A 110 -8.49 1.29 8.68
CA ARG A 110 -8.50 2.48 9.54
C ARG A 110 -8.72 3.76 8.74
N VAL A 111 -8.15 3.85 7.54
CA VAL A 111 -8.38 4.98 6.61
C VAL A 111 -9.84 5.03 6.19
N ALA A 112 -10.39 3.94 5.63
CA ALA A 112 -11.79 3.86 5.23
C ALA A 112 -12.77 4.22 6.38
N ARG A 113 -12.46 3.79 7.62
CA ARG A 113 -13.27 4.11 8.80
C ARG A 113 -13.18 5.57 9.24
N ALA A 114 -12.08 6.27 8.99
CA ALA A 114 -11.83 7.63 9.48
C ALA A 114 -12.85 8.65 8.94
N ALA A 115 -13.18 8.49 7.67
CA ALA A 115 -14.23 9.21 6.97
C ALA A 115 -15.64 8.80 7.39
N GLY A 116 -15.79 7.60 7.95
CA GLY A 116 -17.03 6.87 8.03
C GLY A 116 -17.37 6.08 6.76
N GLY A 117 -16.45 5.95 5.78
CA GLY A 117 -16.67 5.33 4.46
C GLY A 117 -17.25 3.92 4.50
N LEU A 118 -16.74 3.06 5.41
CA LEU A 118 -17.33 1.73 5.64
C LEU A 118 -18.80 1.78 6.14
N TYR A 119 -19.34 2.94 6.53
CA TYR A 119 -20.65 3.09 7.17
C TYR A 119 -21.41 4.38 6.80
N LYS A 120 -20.98 5.13 5.77
CA LYS A 120 -21.34 6.56 5.68
C LYS A 120 -22.76 6.84 5.21
N VAL A 121 -23.44 5.84 4.66
CA VAL A 121 -24.88 5.90 4.38
C VAL A 121 -25.44 4.48 4.47
N ALA A 122 -26.29 4.21 5.48
CA ALA A 122 -27.12 3.00 5.62
C ALA A 122 -26.42 1.62 5.46
N PHE A 123 -25.99 1.01 6.58
CA PHE A 123 -25.85 -0.46 6.79
C PHE A 123 -25.02 -1.32 5.81
N THR A 124 -24.44 -0.78 4.75
CA THR A 124 -23.63 -1.52 3.79
C THR A 124 -22.24 -0.92 3.75
N VAL A 125 -21.23 -1.75 3.94
CA VAL A 125 -19.86 -1.37 3.64
C VAL A 125 -19.76 -0.87 2.19
N ASP A 126 -19.11 0.26 1.96
CA ASP A 126 -18.88 0.79 0.61
C ASP A 126 -18.18 -0.28 -0.26
N PRO A 127 -18.82 -0.75 -1.35
CA PRO A 127 -18.27 -1.80 -2.19
C PRO A 127 -16.94 -1.43 -2.85
N LEU A 128 -16.67 -0.13 -3.09
CA LEU A 128 -15.46 0.33 -3.79
C LEU A 128 -14.24 0.31 -2.87
N GLU A 129 -14.39 0.73 -1.62
CA GLU A 129 -13.34 0.65 -0.61
C GLU A 129 -12.97 -0.83 -0.35
N LYS A 130 -13.98 -1.70 -0.23
CA LYS A 130 -13.79 -3.15 -0.11
C LYS A 130 -13.07 -3.75 -1.31
N LEU A 131 -13.46 -3.37 -2.52
CA LEU A 131 -12.81 -3.83 -3.75
C LEU A 131 -11.34 -3.38 -3.78
N ALA A 132 -11.06 -2.13 -3.41
CA ALA A 132 -9.69 -1.63 -3.33
C ALA A 132 -8.85 -2.43 -2.32
N ILE A 133 -9.38 -2.68 -1.12
CA ILE A 133 -8.72 -3.52 -0.10
C ILE A 133 -8.50 -4.94 -0.62
N PHE A 134 -9.49 -5.53 -1.32
CA PHE A 134 -9.37 -6.85 -1.92
C PHE A 134 -8.28 -6.91 -3.00
N GLU A 135 -8.23 -5.93 -3.91
CA GLU A 135 -7.17 -5.85 -4.93
C GLU A 135 -5.77 -5.69 -4.32
N ILE A 136 -5.68 -4.98 -3.19
CA ILE A 136 -4.44 -4.83 -2.43
C ILE A 136 -4.05 -6.17 -1.82
N ALA A 137 -4.97 -6.84 -1.13
CA ALA A 137 -4.74 -8.15 -0.52
C ALA A 137 -4.31 -9.18 -1.56
N GLU A 138 -5.06 -9.31 -2.66
CA GLU A 138 -4.75 -10.24 -3.76
C GLU A 138 -3.34 -9.98 -4.32
N ALA A 139 -2.98 -8.71 -4.58
CA ALA A 139 -1.66 -8.39 -5.12
C ALA A 139 -0.50 -8.76 -4.17
N LEU A 140 -0.72 -8.66 -2.85
CA LEU A 140 0.27 -8.94 -1.81
C LEU A 140 0.29 -10.43 -1.41
N GLU A 141 -0.83 -11.15 -1.52
CA GLU A 141 -0.96 -12.58 -1.23
C GLU A 141 -0.52 -13.47 -2.39
N VAL A 142 -0.86 -13.11 -3.64
CA VAL A 142 -0.42 -13.85 -4.85
C VAL A 142 1.10 -13.91 -4.93
N THR A 143 1.79 -12.93 -4.35
CA THR A 143 3.26 -12.91 -4.26
C THR A 143 3.82 -13.54 -2.99
N ALA A 144 3.03 -13.71 -1.93
CA ALA A 144 3.43 -14.52 -0.78
C ALA A 144 3.38 -16.03 -1.07
N HIS A 145 2.45 -16.47 -1.93
CA HIS A 145 2.34 -17.88 -2.37
C HIS A 145 3.42 -18.29 -3.40
N ASP A 146 4.03 -17.33 -4.10
CA ASP A 146 5.21 -17.58 -4.96
C ASP A 146 6.51 -17.82 -4.12
N ALA A 147 6.46 -17.64 -2.80
CA ALA A 147 7.49 -18.12 -1.89
C ALA A 147 7.23 -19.60 -1.58
N VAL A 148 7.61 -20.44 -2.54
CA VAL A 148 7.61 -21.92 -2.53
C VAL A 148 7.62 -22.55 -1.12
N ASP A 149 6.65 -23.43 -0.88
CA ASP A 149 6.71 -24.42 0.19
C ASP A 149 7.73 -25.52 -0.19
N TRP A 150 8.89 -25.49 0.46
CA TRP A 150 9.97 -26.45 0.23
C TRP A 150 9.66 -27.85 0.78
N SER A 151 8.56 -28.05 1.51
CA SER A 151 8.17 -29.37 1.99
C SER A 151 7.65 -30.30 0.89
N GLU A 152 7.21 -29.77 -0.25
CA GLU A 152 6.82 -30.58 -1.42
C GLU A 152 8.01 -30.98 -2.32
N VAL A 153 9.14 -30.26 -2.26
CA VAL A 153 10.35 -30.57 -3.06
C VAL A 153 11.23 -31.61 -2.36
N ALA A 154 11.06 -31.83 -1.07
CA ALA A 154 11.78 -32.83 -0.28
C ALA A 154 11.23 -34.27 -0.43
N ALA A 155 10.21 -34.48 -1.25
CA ALA A 155 9.54 -35.77 -1.46
C ALA A 155 9.76 -36.39 -2.87
N LEU A 156 10.74 -35.89 -3.63
CA LEU A 156 11.23 -36.46 -4.89
C LEU A 156 12.72 -36.80 -4.79
#